data_AF-A0A2S2Q740-F1
#
_entry.id   AF-A0A2S2Q740-F1
#
_cell.length_a   1.000
_cell.length_b   1.000
_cell.length_c   1.000
_cell.angle_alpha   90.00
_cell.angle_beta   90.00
_cell.angle_gamma   90.00
#
_symmetry.space_group_name_H-M   'P 1'
#
loop_
_entity.id
_entity.type
_entity.pdbx_description
1 polymer ?
#
loop_
_entity_poly.entity_id
_entity_poly.type
_entity_poly.pdbx_seq_one_letter_code
_entity_poly.pdbx_strand_id
1 'polypeptide(L)'
;MWIWHETRKQFYLCQFCGNLPDLNFRNEKVHIEMKKILRYWLDKGMDGIRIDALKHIYESEQLQDEPMINPAGPVKHWNFYHYYTVDQDEVYDLIKEWHQLLNEYKQKDNFTRIIMTESYSPNDILFNYYSSGTEIPTNFKLMPYNQLLNSTITDIEIRKWITEMPENATYNVVLQNHDNKRICTLYGCEFIDTMNALSLFLPGVAIVYYGGEIGMEDIPVEINYARAPMQWSNTTYAGFTDGDKNKPWIDVHPSYVTRNVEDEYNDPKSNLNFFKSVSKLRHTDTLKKGGLATYIFDQVYVLTRYLPRNENYTLIMNMGSRSQTVCLADQIPRLYGSLTVVIGSENSNFNPGNIISTDSLTLNPGASIIVTDKYATANSSSSHLYVTLEVLLLCLFIVKSCNL
;
A
#
# COMPACT_ATOMS: atom_id res chain seq x y z
N MET A 1 -27.63 5.20 8.32
CA MET A 1 -28.94 4.70 8.82
C MET A 1 -29.47 5.60 9.93
N TRP A 2 -30.79 5.74 10.07
CA TRP A 2 -31.42 6.49 11.16
C TRP A 2 -32.00 5.54 12.20
N ILE A 3 -31.74 5.78 13.48
CA ILE A 3 -32.21 4.93 14.58
C ILE A 3 -33.02 5.75 15.57
N TRP A 4 -34.21 5.25 15.89
CA TRP A 4 -35.10 5.88 16.85
C TRP A 4 -34.56 5.75 18.28
N HIS A 5 -34.48 6.87 19.00
CA HIS A 5 -34.06 6.88 20.40
C HIS A 5 -35.24 7.11 21.34
N GLU A 6 -35.55 6.10 22.16
CA GLU A 6 -36.78 6.07 22.95
C GLU A 6 -36.93 7.19 23.96
N THR A 7 -35.85 7.62 24.61
CA THR A 7 -35.94 8.70 25.63
C THR A 7 -36.02 10.08 24.98
N ARG A 8 -35.31 10.27 23.86
CA ARG A 8 -35.23 11.57 23.18
C ARG A 8 -36.40 11.81 22.23
N LYS A 9 -37.11 10.74 21.84
CA LYS A 9 -38.20 10.75 20.87
C LYS A 9 -37.79 11.42 19.54
N GLN A 10 -36.56 11.11 19.11
CA GLN A 10 -35.96 11.57 17.85
C GLN A 10 -35.09 10.46 17.27
N PHE A 11 -34.85 10.52 15.95
CA PHE A 11 -33.85 9.68 15.31
C PHE A 11 -32.44 10.27 15.47
N TYR A 12 -31.43 9.42 15.53
CA TYR A 12 -30.02 9.81 15.38
C TYR A 12 -29.40 9.12 14.17
N LEU A 13 -28.40 9.76 13.58
CA LEU A 13 -27.65 9.24 12.45
C LEU A 13 -26.58 8.26 12.93
N CYS A 14 -26.41 7.20 12.14
CA CYS A 14 -25.39 6.19 12.30
C CYS A 14 -24.96 5.73 10.90
N GLN A 15 -23.76 6.04 10.43
CA GLN A 15 -23.25 5.59 9.13
C GLN A 15 -22.94 4.07 9.14
N PHE A 16 -22.50 3.54 10.28
CA PHE A 16 -21.99 2.16 10.40
C PHE A 16 -22.95 1.18 11.13
N CYS A 17 -22.96 1.19 12.47
CA CYS A 17 -23.81 0.30 13.27
C CYS A 17 -24.44 1.03 14.46
N GLY A 18 -25.62 0.61 14.91
CA GLY A 18 -26.44 1.45 15.80
C GLY A 18 -25.83 1.84 17.16
N ASN A 19 -24.74 1.20 17.55
CA ASN A 19 -23.96 1.54 18.74
C ASN A 19 -22.88 2.61 18.48
N LEU A 20 -22.76 3.10 17.25
CA LEU A 20 -21.82 4.13 16.78
C LEU A 20 -22.61 5.33 16.23
N PRO A 21 -23.20 6.17 17.10
CA PRO A 21 -23.87 7.40 16.66
C PRO A 21 -22.84 8.39 16.10
N ASP A 22 -23.12 8.98 14.94
CA ASP A 22 -22.24 9.98 14.34
C ASP A 22 -22.17 11.26 15.18
N LEU A 23 -20.95 11.79 15.32
CA LEU A 23 -20.74 13.11 15.92
C LEU A 23 -21.12 14.18 14.91
N ASN A 24 -21.82 15.22 15.36
CA ASN A 24 -22.14 16.36 14.50
C ASN A 24 -20.92 17.30 14.36
N PHE A 25 -20.09 17.09 13.34
CA PHE A 25 -18.93 17.95 13.08
C PHE A 25 -19.30 19.38 12.66
N ARG A 26 -20.54 19.67 12.23
CA ARG A 26 -20.98 21.07 12.02
C ARG A 26 -21.08 21.88 13.32
N ASN A 27 -21.03 21.23 14.48
CA ASN A 27 -20.98 21.89 15.78
C ASN A 27 -19.52 22.20 16.18
N GLU A 28 -19.18 23.48 16.27
CA GLU A 28 -17.84 23.95 16.68
C GLU A 28 -17.36 23.34 18.01
N LYS A 29 -18.27 23.02 18.94
CA LYS A 29 -17.90 22.37 20.20
C LYS A 29 -17.33 20.96 20.00
N VAL A 30 -17.74 20.25 18.94
CA VAL A 30 -17.16 18.96 18.55
C VAL A 30 -15.73 19.15 18.05
N HIS A 31 -15.47 20.14 17.19
CA HIS A 31 -14.10 20.46 16.75
C HIS A 31 -13.18 20.79 17.94
N ILE A 32 -13.65 21.62 18.86
CA ILE A 32 -12.91 21.97 20.08
C ILE A 32 -12.56 20.71 20.88
N GLU A 33 -13.53 19.83 21.09
CA GLU A 33 -13.32 18.61 21.89
C GLU A 33 -12.39 17.61 21.18
N MET A 34 -12.55 17.40 19.87
CA MET A 34 -11.66 16.54 19.08
C MET A 34 -10.22 17.06 19.11
N LYS A 35 -10.00 18.37 19.00
CA LYS A 35 -8.67 18.96 19.15
C LYS A 35 -8.09 18.76 20.55
N LYS A 36 -8.89 18.80 21.61
CA LYS A 36 -8.39 18.48 22.97
C LYS A 36 -7.93 17.03 23.06
N ILE A 37 -8.68 16.10 22.49
CA ILE A 37 -8.30 14.67 22.44
C ILE A 37 -7.00 14.50 21.67
N LEU A 38 -6.86 15.14 20.51
CA LEU A 38 -5.63 15.12 19.73
C LEU A 38 -4.45 15.70 20.53
N ARG A 39 -4.62 16.86 21.19
CA ARG A 39 -3.59 17.46 22.03
C ARG A 39 -3.15 16.53 23.15
N TYR A 40 -4.09 15.88 23.84
CA TYR A 40 -3.78 14.91 24.89
C TYR A 40 -2.82 13.82 24.40
N TRP A 41 -3.07 13.23 23.22
CA TRP A 41 -2.18 12.20 22.66
C TRP A 41 -0.86 12.75 22.14
N LEU A 42 -0.86 13.95 21.55
CA LEU A 42 0.35 14.62 21.11
C LEU A 42 1.27 14.96 22.29
N ASP A 43 0.71 15.38 23.43
CA ASP A 43 1.44 15.63 24.68
C ASP A 43 2.03 14.34 25.28
N LYS A 44 1.51 13.17 24.91
CA LYS A 44 2.08 11.85 25.25
C LYS A 44 3.18 11.40 24.30
N GLY A 45 3.49 12.17 23.26
CA GLY A 45 4.57 11.87 22.31
C GLY A 45 4.12 11.10 21.07
N MET A 46 2.85 11.20 20.66
CA MET A 46 2.36 10.58 19.43
C MET A 46 2.99 11.22 18.16
N ASP A 47 3.47 10.37 17.24
CA ASP A 47 4.20 10.78 16.02
C ASP A 47 3.30 11.15 14.83
N GLY A 48 1.99 10.98 14.95
CA GLY A 48 1.04 11.23 13.87
C GLY A 48 -0.32 10.59 14.13
N ILE A 49 -1.23 10.74 13.18
CA ILE A 49 -2.59 10.20 13.29
C ILE A 49 -2.97 9.48 12.01
N ARG A 50 -3.80 8.44 12.14
CA ARG A 50 -4.60 7.89 11.04
C ARG A 50 -6.06 8.24 11.29
N ILE A 51 -6.67 8.96 10.36
CA ILE A 51 -8.09 9.32 10.44
C ILE A 51 -8.91 8.24 9.74
N ASP A 52 -9.66 7.49 10.53
CA ASP A 52 -10.55 6.42 10.07
C ASP A 52 -11.87 6.98 9.54
N ALA A 53 -12.46 6.32 8.56
CA ALA A 53 -13.77 6.63 7.98
C ALA A 53 -13.94 8.09 7.51
N LEU A 54 -12.87 8.72 7.02
CA LEU A 54 -12.81 10.18 6.84
C LEU A 54 -13.92 10.73 5.92
N LYS A 55 -14.30 9.98 4.87
CA LYS A 55 -15.36 10.43 3.95
C LYS A 55 -16.74 10.56 4.59
N HIS A 56 -16.97 9.94 5.74
CA HIS A 56 -18.27 9.91 6.42
C HIS A 56 -18.44 11.02 7.47
N ILE A 57 -17.49 11.95 7.60
CA ILE A 57 -17.49 12.93 8.71
C ILE A 57 -18.58 13.99 8.58
N TYR A 58 -18.95 14.36 7.35
CA TYR A 58 -19.96 15.38 7.08
C TYR A 58 -21.03 14.82 6.16
N GLU A 59 -22.28 15.19 6.43
CA GLU A 59 -23.44 14.98 5.57
C GLU A 59 -24.08 16.31 5.15
N SER A 60 -24.91 16.25 4.12
CA SER A 60 -25.70 17.39 3.64
C SER A 60 -26.72 17.85 4.69
N GLU A 61 -26.72 19.16 4.98
CA GLU A 61 -27.68 19.78 5.90
C GLU A 61 -29.12 19.78 5.37
N GLN A 62 -29.29 19.56 4.07
CA GLN A 62 -30.61 19.57 3.44
C GLN A 62 -31.40 18.27 3.73
N LEU A 63 -30.74 17.23 4.25
CA LEU A 63 -31.34 15.94 4.60
C LEU A 63 -32.17 15.33 3.47
N GLN A 64 -31.67 15.46 2.24
CA GLN A 64 -32.32 14.93 1.05
C GLN A 64 -32.16 13.41 0.95
N ASP A 65 -33.15 12.75 0.36
CA ASP A 65 -33.06 11.33 0.04
C ASP A 65 -32.00 11.09 -1.04
N GLU A 66 -31.13 10.12 -0.81
CA GLU A 66 -30.16 9.69 -1.82
C GLU A 66 -30.86 9.00 -2.99
N PRO A 67 -30.46 9.28 -4.25
CA PRO A 67 -31.06 8.62 -5.39
C PRO A 67 -30.62 7.16 -5.47
N MET A 68 -31.58 6.26 -5.69
CA MET A 68 -31.31 4.84 -5.93
C MET A 68 -30.65 4.63 -7.29
N ILE A 69 -29.67 3.73 -7.36
CA ILE A 69 -29.03 3.30 -8.61
C ILE A 69 -30.03 2.51 -9.46
N ASN A 70 -30.69 1.52 -8.85
CA ASN A 70 -31.80 0.79 -9.45
C ASN A 70 -33.07 0.96 -8.59
N PRO A 71 -34.04 1.78 -9.04
CA PRO A 71 -35.29 2.01 -8.30
C PRO A 71 -36.15 0.77 -8.04
N ALA A 72 -35.99 -0.29 -8.85
CA ALA A 72 -36.68 -1.57 -8.65
C ALA A 72 -35.89 -2.55 -7.76
N GLY A 73 -34.67 -2.17 -7.36
CA GLY A 73 -33.78 -2.98 -6.53
C GLY A 73 -34.07 -2.89 -5.03
N PRO A 74 -33.35 -3.69 -4.22
CA PRO A 74 -33.53 -3.67 -2.77
C PRO A 74 -32.97 -2.37 -2.15
N VAL A 75 -33.52 -1.98 -1.01
CA VAL A 75 -33.00 -0.88 -0.18
C VAL A 75 -31.77 -1.39 0.59
N LYS A 76 -30.62 -1.38 -0.09
CA LYS A 76 -29.30 -1.78 0.44
C LYS A 76 -28.30 -0.69 0.14
N HIS A 77 -27.29 -0.54 1.00
CA HIS A 77 -26.27 0.51 0.91
C HIS A 77 -25.69 0.64 -0.51
N TRP A 78 -25.28 -0.48 -1.13
CA TRP A 78 -24.73 -0.52 -2.49
C TRP A 78 -25.68 -0.07 -3.61
N ASN A 79 -26.98 0.10 -3.35
CA ASN A 79 -27.98 0.49 -4.35
C ASN A 79 -28.32 1.99 -4.32
N PHE A 80 -27.49 2.82 -3.69
CA PHE A 80 -27.65 4.26 -3.63
C PHE A 80 -26.41 4.98 -4.17
N TYR A 81 -26.62 6.13 -4.80
CA TYR A 81 -25.53 7.08 -5.02
C TYR A 81 -25.37 7.95 -3.78
N HIS A 82 -24.22 7.85 -3.13
CA HIS A 82 -23.98 8.47 -1.82
C HIS A 82 -23.63 9.96 -1.88
N TYR A 83 -24.37 10.77 -2.63
CA TYR A 83 -24.02 12.17 -2.86
C TYR A 83 -24.10 13.06 -1.62
N TYR A 84 -24.90 12.66 -0.64
CA TYR A 84 -25.26 13.52 0.50
C TYR A 84 -24.65 13.04 1.82
N THR A 85 -24.03 11.86 1.83
CA THR A 85 -23.56 11.22 3.07
C THR A 85 -22.07 10.87 3.06
N VAL A 86 -21.38 11.05 1.93
CA VAL A 86 -19.92 10.89 1.85
C VAL A 86 -19.25 12.02 1.09
N ASP A 87 -17.95 12.19 1.33
CA ASP A 87 -17.03 13.04 0.55
C ASP A 87 -17.51 14.51 0.43
N GLN A 88 -18.16 15.05 1.47
CA GLN A 88 -18.56 16.47 1.49
C GLN A 88 -17.33 17.36 1.66
N ASP A 89 -17.31 18.51 0.98
CA ASP A 89 -16.12 19.38 0.84
C ASP A 89 -15.57 19.91 2.18
N GLU A 90 -16.40 20.02 3.21
CA GLU A 90 -15.98 20.47 4.55
C GLU A 90 -14.89 19.58 5.17
N VAL A 91 -14.76 18.34 4.70
CA VAL A 91 -13.70 17.43 5.12
C VAL A 91 -12.30 18.01 4.84
N TYR A 92 -12.13 18.77 3.77
CA TYR A 92 -10.84 19.37 3.42
C TYR A 92 -10.41 20.43 4.43
N ASP A 93 -11.34 21.23 4.93
CA ASP A 93 -11.04 22.24 5.94
C ASP A 93 -10.76 21.61 7.31
N LEU A 94 -11.41 20.48 7.63
CA LEU A 94 -11.06 19.69 8.82
C LEU A 94 -9.63 19.16 8.76
N ILE A 95 -9.18 18.63 7.61
CA ILE A 95 -7.80 18.17 7.42
C ILE A 95 -6.83 19.34 7.62
N LYS A 96 -7.09 20.50 7.01
CA LYS A 96 -6.25 21.70 7.17
C LYS A 96 -6.15 22.13 8.63
N GLU A 97 -7.27 22.11 9.35
CA GLU A 97 -7.32 22.43 10.78
C GLU A 97 -6.42 21.48 11.60
N TRP A 98 -6.50 20.18 11.34
CA TRP A 98 -5.71 19.18 12.07
C TRP A 98 -4.23 19.22 11.66
N HIS A 99 -3.92 19.49 10.39
CA HIS A 99 -2.57 19.71 9.92
C HIS A 99 -1.93 20.94 10.59
N GLN A 100 -2.69 22.04 10.73
CA GLN A 100 -2.24 23.22 11.48
C GLN A 100 -1.94 22.88 12.95
N LEU A 101 -2.79 22.08 13.60
CA LEU A 101 -2.54 21.60 14.96
C LEU A 101 -1.21 20.83 15.06
N LEU A 102 -0.90 19.95 14.11
CA LEU A 102 0.37 19.22 14.10
C LEU A 102 1.57 20.15 13.87
N ASN A 103 1.42 21.16 13.01
CA ASN A 103 2.45 22.18 12.78
C ASN A 103 2.75 23.02 14.01
N GLU A 104 1.76 23.31 14.87
CA GLU A 104 2.00 23.97 16.16
C GLU A 104 2.92 23.15 17.06
N TYR A 105 2.78 21.81 17.06
CA TYR A 105 3.68 20.94 17.83
C TYR A 105 5.08 20.90 17.21
N LYS A 106 5.17 20.78 15.88
CA LYS A 106 6.45 20.85 15.16
C LYS A 106 7.21 22.15 15.46
N GLN A 107 6.52 23.28 15.62
CA GLN A 107 7.18 24.54 16.00
C GLN A 107 7.76 24.51 17.42
N LYS A 108 7.21 23.69 18.32
CA LYS A 108 7.68 23.56 19.71
C LYS A 108 8.87 22.61 19.83
N ASP A 109 8.88 21.51 19.08
CA ASP A 109 9.85 20.42 19.26
C ASP A 109 10.68 20.07 18.02
N ASN A 110 10.46 20.76 16.90
CA ASN A 110 11.09 20.50 15.60
C ASN A 110 10.88 19.07 15.06
N PHE A 111 9.80 18.40 15.50
CA PHE A 111 9.46 17.04 15.08
C PHE A 111 8.26 17.04 14.13
N THR A 112 8.45 16.46 12.94
CA THR A 112 7.39 16.36 11.94
C THR A 112 6.48 15.18 12.27
N ARG A 113 5.19 15.46 12.39
CA ARG A 113 4.14 14.46 12.57
C ARG A 113 3.33 14.33 11.30
N ILE A 114 2.75 13.15 11.08
CA ILE A 114 2.03 12.87 9.83
C ILE A 114 0.53 12.67 10.06
N ILE A 115 -0.25 12.99 9.05
CA ILE A 115 -1.63 12.59 8.88
C ILE A 115 -1.69 11.51 7.80
N MET A 116 -2.24 10.36 8.19
CA MET A 116 -2.71 9.33 7.28
C MET A 116 -4.24 9.36 7.27
N THR A 117 -4.87 9.08 6.12
CA THR A 117 -6.34 9.01 6.07
C THR A 117 -6.80 7.70 5.46
N GLU A 118 -7.90 7.16 5.96
CA GLU A 118 -8.61 6.04 5.35
C GLU A 118 -9.91 6.55 4.74
N SER A 119 -10.02 6.32 3.44
CA SER A 119 -11.16 6.75 2.63
C SER A 119 -11.20 5.92 1.36
N TYR A 120 -12.27 5.14 1.20
CA TYR A 120 -12.57 4.46 -0.06
C TYR A 120 -13.29 5.43 -1.01
N SER A 121 -12.50 6.34 -1.61
CA SER A 121 -12.98 7.41 -2.50
C SER A 121 -12.24 7.41 -3.86
N PRO A 122 -12.77 8.10 -4.88
CA PRO A 122 -12.08 8.31 -6.16
C PRO A 122 -10.79 9.14 -6.01
N ASN A 123 -9.89 9.07 -7.01
CA ASN A 123 -8.54 9.66 -6.92
C ASN A 123 -8.56 11.18 -6.77
N ASP A 124 -9.46 11.89 -7.45
CA ASP A 124 -9.62 13.34 -7.35
C ASP A 124 -9.92 13.79 -5.91
N ILE A 125 -10.78 13.07 -5.19
CA ILE A 125 -11.03 13.30 -3.76
C ILE A 125 -9.77 13.04 -2.93
N LEU A 126 -9.11 11.88 -3.13
CA LEU A 126 -7.90 11.52 -2.38
C LEU A 126 -6.74 12.50 -2.63
N PHE A 127 -6.64 13.05 -3.84
CA PHE A 127 -5.61 14.03 -4.19
C PHE A 127 -5.89 15.41 -3.59
N ASN A 128 -7.15 15.77 -3.38
CA ASN A 128 -7.49 16.94 -2.58
C ASN A 128 -7.09 16.78 -1.10
N TYR A 129 -7.02 15.56 -0.56
CA TYR A 129 -6.49 15.33 0.79
C TYR A 129 -5.00 15.67 0.90
N TYR A 130 -4.17 15.33 -0.10
CA TYR A 130 -2.78 15.80 -0.13
C TYR A 130 -2.70 17.32 -0.05
N SER A 131 -3.45 18.01 -0.92
CA SER A 131 -3.50 19.48 -0.98
C SER A 131 -4.05 20.13 0.29
N SER A 132 -4.76 19.37 1.12
CA SER A 132 -5.34 19.82 2.39
C SER A 132 -4.42 19.60 3.60
N GLY A 133 -3.28 18.93 3.43
CA GLY A 133 -2.30 18.71 4.49
C GLY A 133 -2.16 17.26 4.96
N THR A 134 -2.72 16.29 4.23
CA THR A 134 -2.48 14.87 4.52
C THR A 134 -1.20 14.40 3.84
N GLU A 135 -0.24 13.85 4.59
CA GLU A 135 0.97 13.24 4.01
C GLU A 135 0.68 11.91 3.33
N ILE A 136 -0.29 11.12 3.83
CA ILE A 136 -0.61 9.79 3.30
C ILE A 136 -2.14 9.55 3.23
N PRO A 137 -2.82 10.02 2.17
CA PRO A 137 -4.13 9.49 1.76
C PRO A 137 -3.94 8.04 1.35
N THR A 138 -4.46 7.10 2.14
CA THR A 138 -4.13 5.67 1.98
C THR A 138 -4.61 5.15 0.63
N ASN A 139 -3.68 4.62 -0.16
CA ASN A 139 -3.92 4.09 -1.49
C ASN A 139 -4.36 2.62 -1.44
N PHE A 140 -5.67 2.40 -1.49
CA PHE A 140 -6.27 1.06 -1.55
C PHE A 140 -6.43 0.51 -2.98
N LYS A 141 -5.84 1.14 -4.01
CA LYS A 141 -6.04 0.70 -5.40
C LYS A 141 -5.42 -0.68 -5.68
N LEU A 142 -4.38 -1.05 -4.94
CA LEU A 142 -3.74 -2.38 -5.04
C LEU A 142 -4.27 -3.39 -4.01
N MET A 143 -5.48 -3.20 -3.47
CA MET A 143 -6.11 -4.21 -2.63
C MET A 143 -6.61 -5.41 -3.46
N PRO A 144 -6.70 -6.63 -2.88
CA PRO A 144 -7.01 -7.85 -3.63
C PRO A 144 -8.33 -7.85 -4.43
N TYR A 145 -9.36 -7.16 -3.95
CA TYR A 145 -10.62 -7.06 -4.70
C TYR A 145 -10.50 -6.32 -6.04
N ASN A 146 -9.37 -5.64 -6.29
CA ASN A 146 -9.04 -4.98 -7.57
C ASN A 146 -8.17 -5.85 -8.50
N GLN A 147 -8.24 -7.18 -8.37
CA GLN A 147 -7.51 -8.11 -9.26
C GLN A 147 -5.98 -7.94 -9.20
N LEU A 148 -5.43 -7.85 -7.98
CA LEU A 148 -4.01 -7.58 -7.71
C LEU A 148 -3.02 -8.51 -8.43
N LEU A 149 -3.38 -9.76 -8.76
CA LEU A 149 -2.50 -10.67 -9.51
C LEU A 149 -2.51 -10.47 -11.04
N ASN A 150 -3.29 -9.52 -11.54
CA ASN A 150 -3.25 -9.15 -12.96
C ASN A 150 -2.20 -8.05 -13.17
N SER A 151 -1.11 -8.39 -13.88
CA SER A 151 0.00 -7.48 -14.20
C SER A 151 -0.44 -6.19 -14.89
N THR A 152 -1.42 -6.28 -15.80
CA THR A 152 -1.92 -5.13 -16.57
C THR A 152 -2.77 -4.20 -15.71
N ILE A 153 -3.70 -4.74 -14.91
CA ILE A 153 -4.55 -3.94 -14.02
C ILE A 153 -3.68 -3.27 -12.95
N THR A 154 -2.76 -4.03 -12.34
CA THR A 154 -1.82 -3.53 -11.34
C THR A 154 -0.99 -2.37 -11.88
N ASP A 155 -0.45 -2.51 -13.09
CA ASP A 155 0.33 -1.47 -13.75
C ASP A 155 -0.49 -0.22 -14.07
N ILE A 156 -1.73 -0.38 -14.51
CA ILE A 156 -2.66 0.75 -14.75
C ILE A 156 -2.88 1.52 -13.45
N GLU A 157 -3.20 0.86 -12.34
CA GLU A 157 -3.45 1.52 -11.06
C GLU A 157 -2.20 2.21 -10.50
N ILE A 158 -1.02 1.59 -10.62
CA ILE A 158 0.27 2.19 -10.23
C ILE A 158 0.55 3.44 -11.05
N ARG A 159 0.51 3.33 -12.39
CA ARG A 159 0.81 4.45 -13.28
C ARG A 159 -0.18 5.57 -13.08
N LYS A 160 -1.48 5.27 -13.05
CA LYS A 160 -2.55 6.25 -12.86
C LYS A 160 -2.30 7.09 -11.62
N TRP A 161 -2.06 6.46 -10.47
CA TRP A 161 -1.80 7.21 -9.24
C TRP A 161 -0.53 8.07 -9.35
N ILE A 162 0.59 7.49 -9.81
CA ILE A 162 1.87 8.20 -9.89
C ILE A 162 1.80 9.40 -10.85
N THR A 163 1.05 9.29 -11.96
CA THR A 163 0.94 10.36 -12.95
C THR A 163 -0.06 11.46 -12.57
N GLU A 164 -1.07 11.13 -11.75
CA GLU A 164 -2.16 12.06 -11.42
C GLU A 164 -2.00 12.70 -10.03
N MET A 165 -1.22 12.09 -9.12
CA MET A 165 -1.03 12.64 -7.77
C MET A 165 -0.37 14.03 -7.82
N PRO A 166 -0.66 14.93 -6.85
CA PRO A 166 -0.10 16.28 -6.83
C PRO A 166 1.43 16.29 -6.83
N GLU A 167 2.03 17.36 -7.34
CA GLU A 167 3.49 17.54 -7.27
C GLU A 167 3.98 17.47 -5.82
N ASN A 168 5.11 16.79 -5.60
CA ASN A 168 5.69 16.51 -4.29
C ASN A 168 4.85 15.63 -3.35
N ALA A 169 3.71 15.07 -3.81
CA ALA A 169 2.98 14.06 -3.06
C ALA A 169 3.82 12.78 -2.91
N THR A 170 3.63 12.11 -1.77
CA THR A 170 4.32 10.84 -1.48
C THR A 170 3.44 9.67 -1.89
N TYR A 171 3.84 8.94 -2.93
CA TYR A 171 3.17 7.67 -3.26
C TYR A 171 3.13 6.77 -2.03
N ASN A 172 2.03 6.04 -1.87
CA ASN A 172 1.91 5.03 -0.83
C ASN A 172 1.15 3.82 -1.36
N VAL A 173 1.30 2.70 -0.68
CA VAL A 173 0.64 1.44 -1.04
C VAL A 173 0.31 0.62 0.20
N VAL A 174 -0.88 0.06 0.21
CA VAL A 174 -1.31 -0.99 1.14
C VAL A 174 -1.89 -2.15 0.33
N LEU A 175 -1.48 -3.36 0.66
CA LEU A 175 -1.98 -4.58 0.00
C LEU A 175 -2.86 -5.44 0.92
N GLN A 176 -2.79 -5.20 2.23
CA GLN A 176 -3.51 -5.96 3.26
C GLN A 176 -3.89 -5.03 4.40
N ASN A 177 -5.00 -5.32 5.05
CA ASN A 177 -5.40 -4.65 6.29
C ASN A 177 -6.30 -5.59 7.11
N HIS A 178 -6.77 -5.12 8.25
CA HIS A 178 -7.64 -5.86 9.16
C HIS A 178 -9.09 -6.07 8.70
N ASP A 179 -9.51 -5.47 7.59
CA ASP A 179 -10.90 -5.50 7.06
C ASP A 179 -11.03 -6.33 5.80
N ASN A 180 -9.92 -6.90 5.32
CA ASN A 180 -9.85 -7.66 4.08
C ASN A 180 -9.11 -8.97 4.30
N LYS A 181 -9.48 -9.99 3.53
CA LYS A 181 -8.87 -11.31 3.61
C LYS A 181 -7.36 -11.24 3.35
N ARG A 182 -6.59 -12.07 4.05
CA ARG A 182 -5.14 -12.15 3.89
C ARG A 182 -4.77 -12.69 2.51
N ILE A 183 -3.60 -12.27 2.00
CA ILE A 183 -3.11 -12.61 0.65
C ILE A 183 -2.97 -14.12 0.47
N CYS A 184 -2.38 -14.84 1.43
CA CYS A 184 -2.20 -16.29 1.27
C CYS A 184 -3.56 -17.00 1.11
N THR A 185 -4.58 -16.61 1.88
CA THR A 185 -5.92 -17.20 1.77
C THR A 185 -6.61 -16.85 0.44
N LEU A 186 -6.42 -15.64 -0.09
CA LEU A 186 -7.05 -15.21 -1.33
C LEU A 186 -6.41 -15.79 -2.59
N TYR A 187 -5.08 -15.85 -2.62
CA TYR A 187 -4.31 -16.07 -3.83
C TYR A 187 -3.39 -17.29 -3.79
N GLY A 188 -3.11 -17.81 -2.61
CA GLY A 188 -2.07 -18.82 -2.40
C GLY A 188 -0.83 -18.21 -1.73
N CYS A 189 -0.21 -19.01 -0.86
CA CYS A 189 0.97 -18.61 -0.10
C CYS A 189 2.21 -18.42 -1.00
N GLU A 190 2.24 -19.01 -2.20
CA GLU A 190 3.34 -18.82 -3.15
C GLU A 190 3.49 -17.35 -3.63
N PHE A 191 2.47 -16.50 -3.44
CA PHE A 191 2.49 -15.09 -3.82
C PHE A 191 2.93 -14.14 -2.70
N ILE A 192 3.20 -14.62 -1.48
CA ILE A 192 3.59 -13.77 -0.34
C ILE A 192 4.82 -12.91 -0.69
N ASP A 193 5.89 -13.55 -1.20
CA ASP A 193 7.12 -12.85 -1.60
C ASP A 193 6.87 -11.89 -2.76
N THR A 194 6.02 -12.26 -3.72
CA THR A 194 5.68 -11.38 -4.86
C THR A 194 4.98 -10.10 -4.39
N MET A 195 4.04 -10.21 -3.45
CA MET A 195 3.29 -9.07 -2.93
C MET A 195 4.15 -8.20 -1.99
N ASN A 196 4.98 -8.83 -1.16
CA ASN A 196 5.96 -8.12 -0.34
C ASN A 196 7.00 -7.41 -1.21
N ALA A 197 7.50 -8.05 -2.28
CA ALA A 197 8.40 -7.42 -3.24
C ALA A 197 7.74 -6.23 -3.91
N LEU A 198 6.52 -6.37 -4.45
CA LEU A 198 5.80 -5.26 -5.10
C LEU A 198 5.64 -4.06 -4.17
N SER A 199 5.07 -4.26 -2.98
CA SER A 199 4.84 -3.15 -2.02
C SER A 199 6.14 -2.48 -1.58
N LEU A 200 7.18 -3.27 -1.31
CA LEU A 200 8.48 -2.76 -0.86
C LEU A 200 9.38 -2.27 -2.00
N PHE A 201 9.06 -2.49 -3.26
CA PHE A 201 9.88 -2.01 -4.38
C PHE A 201 9.34 -0.70 -4.99
N LEU A 202 8.04 -0.43 -4.82
CA LEU A 202 7.41 0.82 -5.21
C LEU A 202 7.97 2.04 -4.45
N PRO A 203 7.95 3.24 -5.05
CA PRO A 203 8.42 4.48 -4.42
C PRO A 203 7.57 4.86 -3.20
N GLY A 204 8.07 5.78 -2.38
CA GLY A 204 7.31 6.34 -1.26
C GLY A 204 7.10 5.36 -0.09
N VAL A 205 5.89 5.28 0.46
CA VAL A 205 5.60 4.56 1.71
C VAL A 205 4.90 3.23 1.47
N ALA A 206 5.47 2.15 2.00
CA ALA A 206 4.83 0.83 2.04
C ALA A 206 4.17 0.62 3.41
N ILE A 207 2.87 0.30 3.41
CA ILE A 207 2.09 0.01 4.61
C ILE A 207 1.85 -1.51 4.66
N VAL A 208 2.45 -2.16 5.66
CA VAL A 208 2.44 -3.62 5.81
C VAL A 208 1.58 -4.01 7.00
N TYR A 209 0.58 -4.87 6.77
CA TYR A 209 -0.25 -5.42 7.83
C TYR A 209 0.46 -6.59 8.52
N TYR A 210 0.37 -6.66 9.86
CA TYR A 210 1.08 -7.66 10.64
C TYR A 210 0.75 -9.09 10.19
N GLY A 211 1.77 -9.94 10.21
CA GLY A 211 1.68 -11.30 9.71
C GLY A 211 1.78 -11.39 8.19
N GLY A 212 1.73 -10.28 7.44
CA GLY A 212 1.97 -10.29 6.00
C GLY A 212 3.41 -10.65 5.63
N GLU A 213 4.36 -10.33 6.52
CA GLU A 213 5.78 -10.63 6.40
C GLU A 213 6.11 -12.13 6.56
N ILE A 214 5.30 -12.88 7.32
CA ILE A 214 5.38 -14.33 7.48
C ILE A 214 4.25 -15.06 6.74
N GLY A 215 3.43 -14.35 5.98
CA GLY A 215 2.38 -14.98 5.18
C GLY A 215 1.22 -15.60 5.96
N MET A 216 0.80 -15.01 7.08
CA MET A 216 -0.35 -15.49 7.85
C MET A 216 -1.59 -15.68 6.98
N GLU A 217 -2.42 -16.63 7.41
CA GLU A 217 -3.68 -16.99 6.77
C GLU A 217 -4.87 -16.53 7.61
N ASP A 218 -6.02 -16.42 6.95
CA ASP A 218 -7.29 -16.16 7.61
C ASP A 218 -7.72 -17.35 8.46
N ILE A 219 -8.34 -17.07 9.61
CA ILE A 219 -9.08 -18.05 10.39
C ILE A 219 -10.56 -18.10 9.95
N PRO A 220 -11.28 -19.21 10.16
CA PRO A 220 -12.69 -19.35 9.77
C PRO A 220 -13.65 -18.64 10.76
N VAL A 221 -13.36 -17.38 11.09
CA VAL A 221 -14.17 -16.52 11.96
C VAL A 221 -14.63 -15.31 11.15
N GLU A 222 -15.91 -15.27 10.76
CA GLU A 222 -16.44 -14.37 9.72
C GLU A 222 -16.13 -12.88 9.89
N ILE A 223 -16.08 -12.36 11.11
CA ILE A 223 -15.78 -10.93 11.36
C ILE A 223 -14.28 -10.69 11.61
N ASN A 224 -13.56 -11.72 12.04
CA ASN A 224 -12.19 -11.60 12.53
C ASN A 224 -11.20 -12.47 11.74
N TYR A 225 -11.54 -12.84 10.51
CA TYR A 225 -10.78 -13.80 9.71
C TYR A 225 -9.31 -13.36 9.57
N ALA A 226 -9.06 -12.07 9.33
CA ALA A 226 -7.72 -11.51 9.18
C ALA A 226 -7.11 -11.01 10.51
N ARG A 227 -7.78 -11.22 11.65
CA ARG A 227 -7.44 -10.62 12.95
C ARG A 227 -6.97 -11.65 13.98
N ALA A 228 -6.63 -12.86 13.53
CA ALA A 228 -6.05 -13.91 14.37
C ALA A 228 -4.76 -13.42 15.04
N PRO A 229 -4.46 -13.86 16.28
CA PRO A 229 -3.24 -13.45 16.96
C PRO A 229 -1.96 -13.76 16.18
N MET A 230 -0.93 -12.91 16.32
CA MET A 230 0.36 -13.06 15.66
C MET A 230 1.05 -14.39 16.01
N GLN A 231 1.68 -15.02 15.01
CA GLN A 231 2.33 -16.33 15.13
C GLN A 231 3.83 -16.17 15.41
N TRP A 232 4.22 -16.08 16.69
CA TRP A 232 5.61 -15.83 17.08
C TRP A 232 6.47 -17.10 17.09
N SER A 233 5.95 -18.22 17.55
CA SER A 233 6.66 -19.52 17.66
C SER A 233 5.71 -20.69 17.42
N ASN A 234 6.22 -21.92 17.47
CA ASN A 234 5.43 -23.15 17.44
C ASN A 234 4.88 -23.59 18.82
N THR A 235 5.07 -22.78 19.86
CA THR A 235 4.57 -23.06 21.23
C THR A 235 3.08 -22.78 21.37
N THR A 236 2.47 -23.17 22.51
CA THR A 236 1.04 -22.97 22.79
C THR A 236 0.57 -21.55 22.44
N TYR A 237 -0.52 -21.45 21.68
CA TYR A 237 -1.06 -20.19 21.15
C TYR A 237 -0.03 -19.36 20.36
N ALA A 238 0.88 -20.03 19.68
CA ALA A 238 1.97 -19.47 18.89
C ALA A 238 2.90 -18.50 19.66
N GLY A 239 2.98 -18.63 20.98
CA GLY A 239 3.71 -17.69 21.83
C GLY A 239 3.09 -16.29 21.91
N PHE A 240 1.85 -16.10 21.46
CA PHE A 240 1.14 -14.82 21.55
C PHE A 240 0.76 -14.46 23.00
N THR A 241 0.44 -15.47 23.80
CA THR A 241 0.14 -15.35 25.24
C THR A 241 1.10 -16.23 26.02
N ASP A 242 1.24 -15.97 27.32
CA ASP A 242 1.83 -16.92 28.27
C ASP A 242 0.89 -18.15 28.36
N GLY A 243 1.11 -19.12 27.46
CA GLY A 243 0.13 -20.11 27.00
C GLY A 243 -0.47 -21.03 28.06
N ASP A 244 0.08 -21.03 29.27
CA ASP A 244 -0.43 -21.78 30.41
C ASP A 244 -1.44 -20.99 31.26
N LYS A 245 -1.52 -19.67 31.08
CA LYS A 245 -2.30 -18.79 31.96
C LYS A 245 -3.50 -18.14 31.29
N ASN A 246 -3.40 -17.80 30.00
CA ASN A 246 -4.43 -17.04 29.32
C ASN A 246 -4.62 -17.50 27.87
N LYS A 247 -5.82 -17.95 27.54
CA LYS A 247 -6.22 -18.17 26.14
C LYS A 247 -6.36 -16.82 25.43
N PRO A 248 -5.92 -16.68 24.17
CA PRO A 248 -6.18 -15.47 23.39
C PRO A 248 -7.68 -15.23 23.18
N TRP A 249 -8.04 -13.98 22.87
CA TRP A 249 -9.42 -13.57 22.64
C TRP A 249 -10.07 -14.27 21.42
N ILE A 250 -9.26 -14.78 20.49
CA ILE A 250 -9.65 -15.61 19.34
C ILE A 250 -8.58 -16.69 19.11
N ASP A 251 -8.98 -17.84 18.59
CA ASP A 251 -8.05 -18.94 18.28
C ASP A 251 -6.97 -18.52 17.26
N VAL A 252 -5.75 -19.04 17.46
CA VAL A 252 -4.64 -18.86 16.52
C VAL A 252 -4.82 -19.78 15.32
N HIS A 253 -4.39 -19.36 14.13
CA HIS A 253 -4.47 -20.20 12.94
C HIS A 253 -3.60 -21.46 13.10
N PRO A 254 -4.09 -22.67 12.78
CA PRO A 254 -3.38 -23.94 13.03
C PRO A 254 -1.99 -24.05 12.39
N SER A 255 -1.71 -23.28 11.32
CA SER A 255 -0.40 -23.30 10.65
C SER A 255 0.73 -22.68 11.48
N TYR A 256 0.46 -22.13 12.68
CA TYR A 256 1.50 -21.56 13.55
C TYR A 256 2.63 -22.54 13.91
N VAL A 257 2.37 -23.85 13.85
CA VAL A 257 3.37 -24.89 14.14
C VAL A 257 4.46 -24.95 13.07
N THR A 258 4.17 -24.52 11.85
CA THR A 258 5.10 -24.55 10.70
C THR A 258 5.37 -23.18 10.08
N ARG A 259 4.53 -22.18 10.39
CA ARG A 259 4.62 -20.80 9.90
C ARG A 259 4.61 -19.89 11.12
N ASN A 260 5.77 -19.45 11.56
CA ASN A 260 5.90 -18.54 12.68
C ASN A 260 7.22 -17.78 12.59
N VAL A 261 7.33 -16.68 13.33
CA VAL A 261 8.50 -15.81 13.29
C VAL A 261 9.78 -16.55 13.64
N GLU A 262 9.77 -17.39 14.68
CA GLU A 262 10.98 -18.11 15.14
C GLU A 262 11.52 -19.07 14.07
N ASP A 263 10.67 -19.91 13.50
CA ASP A 263 11.06 -20.87 12.47
C ASP A 263 11.50 -20.15 11.19
N GLU A 264 10.73 -19.15 10.73
CA GLU A 264 11.08 -18.37 9.55
C GLU A 264 12.33 -17.51 9.74
N TYR A 265 12.62 -17.06 10.97
CA TYR A 265 13.86 -16.31 11.24
C TYR A 265 15.10 -17.18 10.99
N ASN A 266 15.03 -18.48 11.31
CA ASN A 266 16.13 -19.42 11.18
C ASN A 266 16.29 -19.98 9.75
N ASP A 267 15.22 -19.98 8.95
CA ASP A 267 15.28 -20.40 7.55
C ASP A 267 15.69 -19.23 6.62
N PRO A 268 16.87 -19.27 5.98
CA PRO A 268 17.33 -18.20 5.09
C PRO A 268 16.46 -18.01 3.84
N LYS A 269 15.60 -18.96 3.49
CA LYS A 269 14.69 -18.89 2.33
C LYS A 269 13.23 -18.56 2.70
N SER A 270 12.94 -18.30 3.97
CA SER A 270 11.59 -17.97 4.43
C SER A 270 11.04 -16.65 3.86
N ASN A 271 9.72 -16.50 3.94
CA ASN A 271 9.05 -15.25 3.59
C ASN A 271 9.56 -14.08 4.45
N LEU A 272 9.81 -14.30 5.74
CA LEU A 272 10.35 -13.29 6.64
C LEU A 272 11.75 -12.82 6.23
N ASN A 273 12.66 -13.74 5.90
CA ASN A 273 14.01 -13.36 5.51
C ASN A 273 14.06 -12.76 4.09
N PHE A 274 13.16 -13.16 3.19
CA PHE A 274 12.90 -12.44 1.94
C PHE A 274 12.42 -11.01 2.20
N PHE A 275 11.38 -10.82 3.02
CA PHE A 275 10.85 -9.51 3.41
C PHE A 275 11.91 -8.60 4.03
N LYS A 276 12.70 -9.12 4.97
CA LYS A 276 13.83 -8.40 5.60
C LYS A 276 14.88 -7.98 4.57
N SER A 277 15.15 -8.82 3.57
CA SER A 277 16.12 -8.51 2.51
C SER A 277 15.63 -7.38 1.60
N VAL A 278 14.37 -7.41 1.18
CA VAL A 278 13.79 -6.33 0.36
C VAL A 278 13.65 -5.04 1.18
N SER A 279 13.24 -5.13 2.44
CA SER A 279 13.19 -4.00 3.37
C SER A 279 14.57 -3.36 3.56
N LYS A 280 15.62 -4.18 3.70
CA LYS A 280 17.01 -3.70 3.74
C LYS A 280 17.39 -2.97 2.45
N LEU A 281 17.01 -3.51 1.28
CA LEU A 281 17.27 -2.89 -0.02
C LEU A 281 16.61 -1.51 -0.17
N ARG A 282 15.43 -1.30 0.43
CA ARG A 282 14.75 0.00 0.47
C ARG A 282 15.57 1.12 1.08
N HIS A 283 16.60 0.82 1.87
CA HIS A 283 17.46 1.84 2.45
C HIS A 283 18.47 2.45 1.47
N THR A 284 18.65 1.87 0.28
CA THR A 284 19.51 2.42 -0.76
C THR A 284 18.95 3.73 -1.32
N ASP A 285 19.83 4.61 -1.82
CA ASP A 285 19.40 5.87 -2.44
C ASP A 285 18.50 5.64 -3.66
N THR A 286 18.78 4.60 -4.46
CA THR A 286 17.96 4.25 -5.63
C THR A 286 16.53 3.90 -5.24
N LEU A 287 16.31 3.10 -4.19
CA LEU A 287 14.96 2.75 -3.77
C LEU A 287 14.24 3.91 -3.06
N LYS A 288 14.98 4.78 -2.36
CA LYS A 288 14.41 5.97 -1.69
C LYS A 288 14.03 7.09 -2.64
N LYS A 289 14.86 7.36 -3.66
CA LYS A 289 14.83 8.61 -4.46
C LYS A 289 14.77 8.37 -5.97
N GLY A 290 15.06 7.14 -6.41
CA GLY A 290 15.11 6.82 -7.84
C GLY A 290 13.74 6.81 -8.50
N GLY A 291 13.74 7.02 -9.81
CA GLY A 291 12.56 6.89 -10.67
C GLY A 291 12.06 5.45 -10.73
N LEU A 292 10.89 5.29 -11.35
CA LEU A 292 10.24 4.00 -11.59
C LEU A 292 9.97 3.86 -13.10
N ALA A 293 10.28 2.70 -13.67
CA ALA A 293 9.81 2.27 -14.98
C ALA A 293 9.16 0.89 -14.85
N THR A 294 8.12 0.61 -15.63
CA THR A 294 7.33 -0.62 -15.53
C THR A 294 7.14 -1.24 -16.91
N TYR A 295 7.14 -2.59 -16.97
CA TYR A 295 7.00 -3.36 -18.20
C TYR A 295 6.21 -4.65 -17.94
N ILE A 296 5.40 -5.06 -18.90
CA ILE A 296 4.53 -6.25 -18.79
C ILE A 296 4.90 -7.24 -19.89
N PHE A 297 5.10 -8.50 -19.50
CA PHE A 297 5.32 -9.63 -20.40
C PHE A 297 4.31 -10.71 -20.01
N ASP A 298 3.09 -10.66 -20.54
CA ASP A 298 1.98 -11.53 -20.12
C ASP A 298 1.79 -11.50 -18.59
N GLN A 299 2.11 -12.57 -17.87
CA GLN A 299 1.94 -12.63 -16.41
C GLN A 299 3.17 -12.15 -15.63
N VAL A 300 4.29 -11.91 -16.31
CA VAL A 300 5.51 -11.39 -15.70
C VAL A 300 5.46 -9.86 -15.69
N TYR A 301 5.53 -9.28 -14.50
CA TYR A 301 5.60 -7.85 -14.30
C TYR A 301 7.01 -7.44 -13.88
N VAL A 302 7.54 -6.41 -14.53
CA VAL A 302 8.91 -5.94 -14.33
C VAL A 302 8.90 -4.47 -13.91
N LEU A 303 9.55 -4.17 -12.80
CA LEU A 303 9.72 -2.81 -12.28
C LEU A 303 11.21 -2.51 -12.20
N THR A 304 11.64 -1.36 -12.73
CA THR A 304 13.02 -0.88 -12.64
C THR A 304 13.07 0.39 -11.80
N ARG A 305 13.93 0.40 -10.78
CA ARG A 305 14.25 1.58 -9.99
C ARG A 305 15.63 2.07 -10.38
N TYR A 306 15.71 3.32 -10.82
CA TYR A 306 16.91 3.90 -11.38
C TYR A 306 17.23 5.27 -10.79
N LEU A 307 18.51 5.53 -10.56
CA LEU A 307 18.98 6.81 -10.05
C LEU A 307 20.35 7.12 -10.68
N PRO A 308 20.53 8.26 -11.37
CA PRO A 308 21.80 8.57 -12.03
C PRO A 308 22.99 8.51 -11.08
N ARG A 309 24.06 7.81 -11.49
CA ARG A 309 25.30 7.56 -10.72
C ARG A 309 25.14 6.61 -9.51
N ASN A 310 24.02 5.93 -9.40
CA ASN A 310 23.80 4.89 -8.41
C ASN A 310 23.55 3.55 -9.10
N GLU A 311 23.61 2.48 -8.31
CA GLU A 311 23.23 1.11 -8.72
C GLU A 311 21.73 1.07 -9.05
N ASN A 312 21.36 0.49 -10.19
CA ASN A 312 19.96 0.27 -10.54
C ASN A 312 19.51 -1.10 -10.05
N TYR A 313 18.21 -1.21 -9.78
CA TYR A 313 17.60 -2.47 -9.37
C TYR A 313 16.37 -2.74 -10.24
N THR A 314 16.21 -4.01 -10.64
CA THR A 314 15.06 -4.47 -11.41
C THR A 314 14.38 -5.62 -10.68
N LEU A 315 13.13 -5.42 -10.28
CA LEU A 315 12.24 -6.47 -9.79
C LEU A 315 11.58 -7.14 -11.00
N ILE A 316 11.72 -8.47 -11.08
CA ILE A 316 11.09 -9.30 -12.10
C ILE A 316 10.26 -10.34 -11.35
N MET A 317 8.96 -10.36 -11.56
CA MET A 317 8.06 -11.23 -10.82
C MET A 317 6.97 -11.83 -11.68
N ASN A 318 6.69 -13.12 -11.48
CA ASN A 318 5.60 -13.82 -12.14
C ASN A 318 4.33 -13.74 -11.27
N MET A 319 3.37 -12.94 -11.69
CA MET A 319 2.09 -12.74 -11.00
C MET A 319 1.04 -13.79 -11.39
N GLY A 320 1.37 -14.70 -12.31
CA GLY A 320 0.48 -15.74 -12.81
C GLY A 320 0.60 -17.08 -12.10
N SER A 321 -0.32 -17.98 -12.43
CA SER A 321 -0.42 -19.34 -11.85
C SER A 321 0.36 -20.41 -12.62
N ARG A 322 1.02 -20.05 -13.73
CA ARG A 322 1.84 -20.96 -14.54
C ARG A 322 3.28 -20.44 -14.65
N SER A 323 4.22 -21.38 -14.75
CA SER A 323 5.60 -21.02 -15.10
C SER A 323 5.63 -20.30 -16.44
N GLN A 324 6.46 -19.27 -16.53
CA GLN A 324 6.57 -18.45 -17.73
C GLN A 324 8.02 -18.15 -18.06
N THR A 325 8.38 -18.34 -19.33
CA THR A 325 9.66 -17.93 -19.89
C THR A 325 9.51 -16.60 -20.63
N VAL A 326 10.37 -15.64 -20.33
CA VAL A 326 10.38 -14.31 -20.94
C VAL A 326 11.75 -13.97 -21.52
N CYS A 327 11.74 -13.18 -22.59
CA CYS A 327 12.92 -12.51 -23.13
C CYS A 327 12.79 -11.01 -22.83
N LEU A 328 13.67 -10.50 -21.97
CA LEU A 328 13.72 -9.11 -21.54
C LEU A 328 14.72 -8.28 -22.35
N ALA A 329 15.70 -8.94 -22.98
CA ALA A 329 16.71 -8.32 -23.82
C ALA A 329 16.05 -7.47 -24.92
N ASP A 330 16.61 -6.29 -25.19
CA ASP A 330 16.15 -5.30 -26.17
C ASP A 330 14.70 -4.77 -26.02
N GLN A 331 13.92 -5.31 -25.08
CA GLN A 331 12.54 -4.86 -24.79
C GLN A 331 12.49 -3.86 -23.64
N ILE A 332 13.50 -3.87 -22.76
CA ILE A 332 13.64 -2.92 -21.66
C ILE A 332 14.82 -1.98 -21.97
N PRO A 333 14.57 -0.66 -22.13
CA PRO A 333 15.63 0.30 -22.36
C PRO A 333 16.74 0.23 -21.32
N ARG A 334 17.99 0.14 -21.79
CA ARG A 334 19.22 0.13 -20.97
C ARG A 334 19.33 -1.08 -20.02
N LEU A 335 18.60 -2.17 -20.28
CA LEU A 335 18.81 -3.42 -19.58
C LEU A 335 20.03 -4.15 -20.17
N TYR A 336 20.97 -4.55 -19.33
CA TYR A 336 22.15 -5.29 -19.74
C TYR A 336 21.80 -6.77 -20.01
N GLY A 337 22.54 -7.40 -20.92
CA GLY A 337 22.32 -8.80 -21.30
C GLY A 337 22.50 -9.83 -20.18
N SER A 338 23.28 -9.46 -19.15
CA SER A 338 23.45 -10.26 -17.94
C SER A 338 23.30 -9.38 -16.70
N LEU A 339 22.58 -9.90 -15.69
CA LEU A 339 22.30 -9.20 -14.44
C LEU A 339 22.59 -10.11 -13.26
N THR A 340 22.99 -9.53 -12.13
CA THR A 340 23.27 -10.28 -10.89
C THR A 340 22.06 -10.27 -9.98
N VAL A 341 21.65 -11.44 -9.50
CA VAL A 341 20.58 -11.58 -8.51
C VAL A 341 21.05 -11.03 -7.17
N VAL A 342 20.28 -10.09 -6.62
CA VAL A 342 20.49 -9.51 -5.29
C VAL A 342 19.59 -10.22 -4.26
N ILE A 343 18.35 -10.51 -4.65
CA ILE A 343 17.34 -11.17 -3.82
C ILE A 343 16.53 -12.10 -4.73
N GLY A 344 16.20 -13.31 -4.26
CA GLY A 344 15.29 -14.23 -4.96
C GLY A 344 14.38 -14.93 -3.96
N SER A 345 13.11 -15.08 -4.30
CA SER A 345 12.14 -15.84 -3.51
C SER A 345 12.47 -17.34 -3.57
N GLU A 346 12.01 -18.11 -2.59
CA GLU A 346 12.31 -19.55 -2.53
C GLU A 346 11.90 -20.29 -3.82
N ASN A 347 10.67 -20.06 -4.28
CA ASN A 347 10.10 -20.64 -5.50
C ASN A 347 10.76 -20.13 -6.80
N SER A 348 11.63 -19.12 -6.76
CA SER A 348 12.36 -18.64 -7.95
C SER A 348 13.51 -19.55 -8.36
N ASN A 349 14.05 -20.35 -7.44
CA ASN A 349 15.30 -21.11 -7.58
C ASN A 349 16.56 -20.25 -7.87
N PHE A 350 16.48 -18.92 -7.77
CA PHE A 350 17.62 -18.02 -7.91
C PHE A 350 18.09 -17.53 -6.54
N ASN A 351 19.38 -17.70 -6.26
CA ASN A 351 20.00 -17.23 -5.03
C ASN A 351 20.82 -15.95 -5.28
N PRO A 352 21.03 -15.10 -4.26
CA PRO A 352 21.91 -13.95 -4.36
C PRO A 352 23.29 -14.32 -4.93
N GLY A 353 23.77 -13.54 -5.89
CA GLY A 353 25.03 -13.75 -6.61
C GLY A 353 24.91 -14.61 -7.88
N ASN A 354 23.76 -15.25 -8.15
CA ASN A 354 23.53 -15.89 -9.44
C ASN A 354 23.52 -14.83 -10.57
N ILE A 355 24.06 -15.20 -11.73
CA ILE A 355 24.00 -14.38 -12.94
C ILE A 355 22.89 -14.94 -13.82
N ILE A 356 21.97 -14.08 -14.24
CA ILE A 356 20.89 -14.44 -15.18
C ILE A 356 21.15 -13.83 -16.55
N SER A 357 20.71 -14.53 -17.61
CA SER A 357 20.60 -13.96 -18.96
C SER A 357 19.24 -13.30 -19.12
N THR A 358 19.20 -12.14 -19.77
CA THR A 358 17.95 -11.47 -20.13
C THR A 358 17.32 -12.00 -21.42
N ASP A 359 17.99 -12.89 -22.16
CA ASP A 359 17.49 -13.46 -23.42
C ASP A 359 16.44 -14.55 -23.16
N SER A 360 16.59 -15.28 -22.06
CA SER A 360 15.66 -16.32 -21.64
C SER A 360 15.68 -16.50 -20.13
N LEU A 361 14.61 -16.08 -19.47
CA LEU A 361 14.41 -16.21 -18.04
C LEU A 361 13.09 -16.94 -17.77
N THR A 362 13.15 -18.05 -17.05
CA THR A 362 11.98 -18.82 -16.62
C THR A 362 11.68 -18.58 -15.15
N LEU A 363 10.44 -18.19 -14.84
CA LEU A 363 9.96 -17.96 -13.48
C LEU A 363 8.78 -18.88 -13.17
N ASN A 364 8.82 -19.52 -12.01
CA ASN A 364 7.69 -20.30 -11.47
C ASN A 364 6.54 -19.37 -11.03
N PRO A 365 5.33 -19.92 -10.80
CA PRO A 365 4.22 -19.15 -10.24
C PRO A 365 4.60 -18.46 -8.92
N GLY A 366 4.31 -17.16 -8.80
CA GLY A 366 4.62 -16.37 -7.61
C GLY A 366 6.13 -16.15 -7.37
N ALA A 367 7.00 -16.51 -8.31
CA ALA A 367 8.43 -16.29 -8.17
C ALA A 367 8.80 -14.83 -8.39
N SER A 368 9.69 -14.32 -7.54
CA SER A 368 10.19 -12.95 -7.60
C SER A 368 11.70 -12.92 -7.45
N ILE A 369 12.36 -12.16 -8.33
CA ILE A 369 13.79 -11.88 -8.23
C ILE A 369 14.04 -10.38 -8.34
N ILE A 370 14.99 -9.87 -7.58
CA ILE A 370 15.52 -8.53 -7.72
C ILE A 370 16.96 -8.65 -8.18
N VAL A 371 17.27 -8.00 -9.30
CA VAL A 371 18.57 -8.04 -9.94
C VAL A 371 19.19 -6.64 -10.02
N THR A 372 20.50 -6.58 -10.20
CA THR A 372 21.25 -5.34 -10.36
C THR A 372 22.15 -5.35 -11.60
N ASP A 373 22.39 -4.16 -12.14
CA ASP A 373 23.34 -3.88 -13.21
C ASP A 373 24.77 -3.56 -12.74
N LYS A 374 25.02 -3.51 -11.42
CA LYS A 374 26.34 -3.13 -10.87
C LYS A 374 27.53 -3.90 -11.43
N TYR A 375 27.32 -5.19 -11.71
CA TYR A 375 28.35 -6.10 -12.23
C TYR A 375 28.11 -6.50 -13.68
N ALA A 376 27.15 -5.86 -14.34
CA ALA A 376 26.81 -6.20 -15.71
C ALA A 376 27.96 -5.82 -16.65
N THR A 377 28.43 -6.80 -17.41
CA THR A 377 29.33 -6.53 -18.53
C THR A 377 28.50 -6.04 -19.71
N ALA A 378 28.87 -4.90 -20.31
CA ALA A 378 28.23 -4.44 -21.53
C ALA A 378 28.28 -5.54 -22.60
N ASN A 379 27.12 -5.98 -23.10
CA ASN A 379 27.09 -6.85 -24.26
C ASN A 379 27.65 -6.08 -25.45
N SER A 380 28.72 -6.61 -26.04
CA SER A 380 29.36 -6.09 -27.24
C SER A 380 28.54 -6.40 -28.49
N SER A 381 27.28 -5.96 -28.57
CA SER A 381 26.46 -6.11 -29.78
C SER A 381 25.14 -5.34 -29.74
N SER A 382 25.17 -4.02 -29.53
CA SER A 382 24.20 -3.09 -30.15
C SER A 382 24.64 -1.65 -29.90
N SER A 383 25.53 -1.16 -30.76
CA SER A 383 25.71 0.28 -30.95
C SER A 383 24.48 0.84 -31.69
N HIS A 384 23.32 0.83 -31.03
CA HIS A 384 22.22 1.71 -31.38
C HIS A 384 22.24 2.87 -30.39
N LEU A 385 22.90 3.94 -30.84
CA LEU A 385 22.84 5.25 -30.22
C LEU A 385 21.38 5.73 -30.31
N TYR A 386 20.52 5.31 -29.39
CA TYR A 386 19.21 5.93 -29.20
C TYR A 386 19.43 7.29 -28.55
N VAL A 387 19.72 8.28 -29.39
CA VAL A 387 19.53 9.69 -29.03
C VAL A 387 18.04 9.88 -28.83
N THR A 388 17.56 9.74 -27.60
CA THR A 388 16.18 10.05 -27.27
C THR A 388 15.97 11.56 -27.40
N LEU A 389 14.84 11.94 -28.02
CA LEU A 389 14.36 13.31 -28.19
C LEU A 389 14.22 14.08 -26.85
N GLU A 390 14.39 13.41 -25.71
CA GLU A 390 14.39 13.99 -24.36
C GLU A 390 15.59 14.92 -24.10
N VAL A 391 16.73 14.74 -24.78
CA VAL A 391 17.87 15.67 -24.67
C VAL A 391 17.57 17.00 -25.39
N LEU A 392 16.68 17.03 -26.37
CA LEU A 392 16.23 18.26 -27.03
C LEU A 392 15.15 19.00 -26.24
N LEU A 393 14.33 18.30 -25.44
CA LEU A 393 13.33 18.91 -24.56
C LEU A 393 13.96 19.58 -23.33
N LEU A 394 15.07 19.05 -22.80
CA LEU A 394 15.85 19.71 -21.74
C LEU A 394 16.53 21.00 -22.24
N CYS A 395 16.91 21.09 -23.52
CA CYS A 395 17.46 22.32 -24.08
C CYS A 395 16.40 23.38 -24.40
N LEU A 396 15.14 23.00 -24.67
CA LEU A 396 14.05 23.96 -24.91
C LEU A 396 13.49 24.58 -23.64
N PHE A 397 13.61 23.93 -22.48
CA PHE A 397 13.25 24.52 -21.19
C PHE A 397 14.28 25.54 -20.68
N ILE A 398 15.56 25.41 -21.04
CA ILE A 398 16.60 26.35 -20.62
C ILE A 398 16.56 27.67 -21.43
N VAL A 399 16.05 27.67 -22.66
CA VAL A 399 15.97 28.89 -23.49
C VAL A 399 14.75 29.76 -23.15
N LYS A 400 13.69 29.20 -22.55
CA LYS A 400 12.50 29.98 -22.14
C LYS A 400 12.65 30.74 -20.82
N SER A 401 13.72 30.49 -20.05
CA SER A 401 14.02 31.18 -18.79
C SER A 401 15.07 32.31 -18.92
N CYS A 402 15.43 32.70 -20.15
CA CYS A 402 16.36 33.83 -20.41
C CYS A 402 15.71 35.02 -21.14
N ASN A 403 14.37 35.10 -21.19
CA ASN A 403 13.66 36.31 -21.63
C ASN A 403 12.48 36.57 -20.69
N LEU A 404 12.78 37.20 -19.55
CA LEU A 404 11.90 38.02 -18.74
C LEU A 404 12.74 39.06 -18.00
#